data_AF-A0A9E1ZWP0-F1
#
_entry.id   AF-A0A9E1ZWP0-F1
#
_cell.length_a   1.000
_cell.length_b   1.000
_cell.length_c   1.000
_cell.angle_alpha   90.00
_cell.angle_beta   90.00
_cell.angle_gamma   90.00
#
_symmetry.space_group_name_H-M   'P 1'
#
loop_
_entity.id
_entity.type
_entity.pdbx_description
1 polymer ?
#
loop_
_entity_poly.entity_id
_entity_poly.type
_entity_poly.pdbx_seq_one_letter_code
_entity_poly.pdbx_strand_id
1 'polypeptide(L)'
;MANDANIAIGKVKGSLDLATIVGLVSVFGLVATAIYLGGDVKSFFNPPSILIVLGGTLAIVTVCYSLAEVGRTGRIVAKTLTQNVRDPSEAATQVLQIADLARKKGVLSLQEVLASIRSEPFLYKGVM
;
A
#
# COMPACT_ATOMS: atom_id res chain seq x y z
N MET A 1 -14.00 17.26 34.45
CA MET A 1 -15.08 16.70 33.61
C MET A 1 -15.04 17.43 32.27
N ALA A 2 -14.12 17.05 31.37
CA ALA A 2 -14.09 17.52 29.98
C ALA A 2 -13.02 16.75 29.19
N ASN A 3 -13.45 16.14 28.08
CA ASN A 3 -12.67 15.73 26.90
C ASN A 3 -12.09 14.30 26.76
N ASP A 4 -12.73 13.26 27.32
CA ASP A 4 -12.24 11.87 27.16
C ASP A 4 -12.90 11.06 26.03
N ALA A 5 -13.84 11.64 25.28
CA ALA A 5 -14.67 10.92 24.30
C ALA A 5 -14.37 11.24 22.83
N ASN A 6 -13.29 11.96 22.54
CA ASN A 6 -12.96 12.35 21.17
C ASN A 6 -11.49 12.08 20.86
N ILE A 7 -11.10 10.79 20.89
CA ILE A 7 -9.89 10.37 20.20
C ILE A 7 -10.20 10.44 18.70
N ALA A 8 -9.97 11.62 18.13
CA ALA A 8 -10.04 11.83 16.70
C ALA A 8 -8.92 11.01 16.05
N ILE A 9 -9.29 9.90 15.39
CA ILE A 9 -8.35 9.09 14.63
C ILE A 9 -7.87 9.95 13.46
N GLY A 10 -6.60 10.33 13.48
CA GLY A 10 -5.92 11.01 12.38
C GLY A 10 -6.23 10.29 11.08
N LYS A 11 -6.98 10.97 10.20
CA LYS A 11 -7.42 10.39 8.93
C LYS A 11 -6.18 10.08 8.12
N VAL A 12 -6.02 8.82 7.78
CA VAL A 12 -4.98 8.35 6.88
C VAL A 12 -4.99 9.20 5.61
N LYS A 13 -3.93 9.98 5.41
CA LYS A 13 -3.77 10.81 4.22
C LYS A 13 -3.24 9.91 3.12
N GLY A 14 -4.14 9.41 2.28
CA GLY A 14 -3.75 8.81 1.01
C GLY A 14 -3.14 9.90 0.14
N SER A 15 -1.83 9.81 -0.11
CA SER A 15 -1.16 10.64 -1.12
C SER A 15 -0.45 9.74 -2.09
N LEU A 16 -0.49 10.12 -3.37
CA LEU A 16 0.35 9.49 -4.37
C LEU A 16 1.81 9.62 -3.96
N ASP A 17 2.56 8.53 -4.06
CA ASP A 17 3.98 8.50 -3.74
C ASP A 17 4.76 9.16 -4.87
N LEU A 18 5.24 10.37 -4.61
CA LEU A 18 6.03 11.13 -5.57
C LEU A 18 7.32 10.38 -5.96
N ALA A 19 7.95 9.65 -5.04
CA ALA A 19 9.14 8.87 -5.34
C ALA A 19 8.82 7.69 -6.27
N THR A 20 7.70 7.00 -6.04
CA THR A 20 7.23 5.93 -6.93
C THR A 20 6.88 6.47 -8.31
N ILE A 21 6.21 7.61 -8.41
CA ILE A 21 5.86 8.25 -9.69
C ILE A 21 7.10 8.71 -10.45
N VAL A 22 8.00 9.44 -9.78
CA VAL A 22 9.24 9.94 -10.39
C VAL A 22 10.12 8.77 -10.81
N GLY A 23 10.24 7.74 -9.98
CA GLY A 23 10.96 6.51 -10.30
C GLY A 23 10.40 5.84 -11.56
N LEU A 24 9.08 5.66 -11.63
CA LEU A 24 8.40 5.07 -12.79
C LEU A 24 8.64 5.90 -14.06
N VAL A 25 8.42 7.21 -14.02
CA VAL A 25 8.62 8.11 -15.16
C VAL A 25 10.09 8.13 -15.59
N SER A 26 11.03 8.14 -14.64
CA SER A 26 12.47 8.17 -14.93
C SER A 26 12.92 6.89 -15.65
N VAL A 27 12.41 5.72 -15.27
CA VAL A 27 12.70 4.45 -15.94
C VAL A 27 12.21 4.46 -17.39
N PHE A 28 10.97 4.87 -17.64
CA PHE A 28 10.44 4.93 -19.00
C PHE A 28 11.19 5.97 -19.85
N GLY A 29 11.54 7.11 -19.26
CA GLY A 29 12.32 8.15 -19.94
C GLY A 29 13.73 7.70 -20.33
N LEU A 30 14.44 7.03 -19.42
CA LEU A 30 15.78 6.50 -19.68
C LEU A 30 15.75 5.41 -20.77
N VAL A 31 14.80 4.48 -20.69
CA VAL A 31 14.63 3.42 -21.71
C VAL A 31 14.29 4.03 -23.07
N ALA A 32 13.35 4.98 -23.13
CA ALA A 32 12.99 5.63 -24.38
C ALA A 32 14.17 6.40 -25.00
N THR A 33 14.95 7.10 -24.16
CA THR A 33 16.14 7.83 -24.61
C THR A 33 17.22 6.86 -25.12
N ALA A 34 17.44 5.74 -24.44
CA ALA A 34 18.38 4.70 -24.88
C ALA A 34 17.99 4.08 -26.22
N ILE A 35 16.69 3.82 -26.43
CA ILE A 35 16.16 3.32 -27.71
C ILE A 35 16.38 4.35 -28.82
N TYR A 36 16.13 5.63 -28.54
CA TYR A 36 16.31 6.71 -29.53
C TYR A 36 17.78 6.91 -29.91
N LEU A 37 18.71 6.87 -28.94
CA LEU A 37 20.15 6.95 -29.21
C LEU A 37 20.71 5.69 -29.87
N GLY A 38 20.11 4.53 -29.62
CA GLY A 38 20.57 3.21 -30.07
C GLY A 38 20.33 2.89 -31.55
N GLY A 39 19.63 3.76 -32.30
CA GLY A 39 19.38 3.58 -33.73
C GLY A 39 17.90 3.38 -34.05
N ASP A 40 17.57 2.35 -34.85
CA ASP A 40 16.21 2.19 -35.36
C ASP A 40 15.24 1.63 -34.30
N VAL A 41 14.27 2.46 -33.90
CA VAL A 41 13.24 2.13 -32.91
C VAL A 41 12.42 0.89 -33.30
N LYS A 42 12.25 0.61 -34.60
CA LYS A 42 11.49 -0.56 -35.07
C LYS A 42 12.20 -1.87 -34.78
N SER A 43 13.52 -1.85 -34.59
CA SER A 43 14.29 -3.04 -34.18
C SER A 43 13.90 -3.52 -32.78
N PHE A 44 13.45 -2.61 -31.91
CA PHE A 44 12.99 -2.94 -30.56
C PHE A 44 11.56 -3.51 -30.52
N PHE A 45 10.76 -3.32 -31.56
CA PHE A 45 9.41 -3.88 -31.65
C PHE A 45 9.43 -5.22 -32.38
N ASN A 46 9.87 -6.27 -31.68
CA ASN A 46 10.00 -7.62 -32.21
C ASN A 46 8.88 -8.54 -31.68
N PRO A 47 7.90 -8.96 -32.51
CA PRO A 47 6.79 -9.79 -32.06
C PRO A 47 7.23 -11.13 -31.42
N PRO A 48 8.21 -11.87 -31.97
CA PRO A 48 8.78 -13.04 -31.29
C PRO A 48 9.32 -12.75 -29.88
N SER A 49 10.08 -11.67 -29.70
CA SER A 49 10.60 -11.28 -28.38
C SER A 49 9.48 -10.96 -27.40
N ILE A 50 8.44 -10.23 -27.84
CA ILE A 50 7.28 -9.90 -27.00
C ILE A 50 6.54 -11.18 -26.58
N LEU A 51 6.37 -12.15 -27.49
CA LEU A 51 5.73 -13.43 -27.20
C LEU A 51 6.51 -14.23 -26.16
N ILE A 52 7.85 -14.28 -26.26
CA ILE A 52 8.70 -15.01 -25.32
C ILE A 52 8.69 -14.33 -23.94
N VAL A 53 8.78 -13.01 -23.89
CA VAL A 53 8.81 -12.27 -22.62
C VAL A 53 7.44 -12.31 -21.94
N LEU A 54 6.36 -11.88 -22.62
CA LEU A 54 5.03 -11.86 -22.01
C LEU A 54 4.48 -13.27 -21.81
N GLY A 55 4.59 -14.13 -22.81
CA GLY A 55 4.09 -15.50 -22.75
C GLY A 55 4.90 -16.36 -21.77
N GLY A 56 6.23 -16.26 -21.80
CA GLY A 56 7.10 -17.00 -20.90
C GLY A 56 6.93 -16.56 -19.44
N THR A 57 6.88 -15.25 -19.17
CA THR A 57 6.66 -14.76 -17.80
C THR A 57 5.27 -15.13 -17.28
N LEU A 58 4.20 -14.99 -18.08
CA LEU A 58 2.85 -15.42 -17.67
C LEU A 58 2.78 -16.93 -17.43
N ALA A 59 3.41 -17.74 -18.28
CA ALA A 59 3.43 -19.19 -18.12
C ALA A 59 4.15 -19.59 -16.81
N ILE A 60 5.35 -19.03 -16.56
CA ILE A 60 6.11 -19.31 -15.34
C ILE A 60 5.34 -18.85 -14.09
N VAL A 61 4.74 -17.65 -14.13
CA VAL A 61 3.91 -17.14 -13.03
C VAL A 61 2.73 -18.07 -12.74
N THR A 62 2.09 -18.63 -13.78
CA THR A 62 0.99 -19.58 -13.63
C THR A 62 1.45 -20.94 -13.10
N VAL A 63 2.69 -21.34 -13.37
CA VAL A 63 3.30 -22.55 -12.77
C VAL A 63 3.58 -22.33 -11.29
N CYS A 64 4.04 -21.14 -10.91
CA CYS A 64 4.40 -20.83 -9.52
C CYS A 64 3.21 -20.42 -8.64
N TYR A 65 2.15 -19.87 -9.21
CA TYR A 65 1.02 -19.27 -8.50
C TYR A 65 -0.31 -19.64 -9.13
N SER A 66 -1.35 -19.77 -8.31
CA SER A 66 -2.71 -20.00 -8.82
C SER A 66 -3.26 -18.76 -9.55
N LEU A 67 -4.13 -18.95 -10.54
CA LEU A 67 -4.76 -17.83 -11.28
C LEU A 67 -5.49 -16.85 -10.34
N ALA A 68 -6.04 -17.37 -9.23
CA ALA A 68 -6.68 -16.55 -8.20
C ALA A 68 -5.68 -15.62 -7.50
N GLU A 69 -4.47 -16.08 -7.22
CA GLU A 69 -3.40 -15.26 -6.63
C GLU A 69 -2.90 -14.21 -7.61
N VAL A 70 -2.70 -14.58 -8.88
CA VAL A 70 -2.28 -13.63 -9.94
C VAL A 70 -3.30 -12.48 -10.09
N GLY A 71 -4.60 -12.79 -10.10
CA GLY A 71 -5.66 -11.78 -10.14
C GLY A 71 -5.69 -10.88 -8.88
N ARG A 72 -5.39 -11.44 -7.70
CA ARG A 72 -5.30 -10.66 -6.45
C ARG A 72 -4.08 -9.73 -6.46
N THR A 73 -2.96 -10.17 -7.01
CA THR A 73 -1.72 -9.37 -7.11
C THR A 73 -1.94 -8.08 -7.89
N GLY A 74 -2.76 -8.08 -8.95
CA GLY A 74 -3.09 -6.86 -9.69
C GLY A 74 -3.68 -5.75 -8.82
N ARG A 75 -4.59 -6.09 -7.89
CA ARG A 75 -5.14 -5.14 -6.91
C ARG A 75 -4.07 -4.65 -5.92
N ILE A 76 -3.13 -5.52 -5.54
CA ILE A 76 -2.05 -5.16 -4.61
C ILE A 76 -1.09 -4.18 -5.29
N VAL A 77 -0.70 -4.44 -6.53
CA VAL A 77 0.16 -3.54 -7.34
C VAL A 77 -0.49 -2.16 -7.50
N ALA A 78 -1.80 -2.12 -7.78
CA ALA A 78 -2.54 -0.85 -7.84
C ALA A 78 -2.53 -0.13 -6.48
N LYS A 79 -2.66 -0.87 -5.38
CA LYS A 79 -2.59 -0.31 -4.02
C LYS A 79 -1.18 0.20 -3.68
N THR A 80 -0.10 -0.44 -4.14
CA THR A 80 1.27 0.00 -3.86
C THR A 80 1.63 1.34 -4.53
N LEU A 81 0.91 1.74 -5.58
CA LEU A 81 1.07 3.08 -6.16
C LEU A 81 0.50 4.19 -5.26
N THR A 82 -0.33 3.82 -4.27
CA THR A 82 -0.90 4.75 -3.28
C THR A 82 -0.26 4.48 -1.92
N GLN A 83 0.57 5.41 -1.47
CA GLN A 83 1.15 5.34 -0.13
C GLN A 83 0.11 5.71 0.91
N ASN A 84 0.03 4.87 1.94
CA ASN A 84 -0.88 5.02 3.06
C ASN A 84 -0.04 5.23 4.33
N VAL A 85 0.70 6.34 4.36
CA VAL A 85 1.64 6.63 5.46
C VAL A 85 0.85 7.20 6.62
N ARG A 86 0.84 6.47 7.73
CA ARG A 86 0.45 7.02 9.02
C ARG A 86 1.68 7.64 9.66
N ASP A 87 1.52 8.81 10.24
CA ASP A 87 2.60 9.41 11.01
C ASP A 87 2.91 8.49 12.22
N PRO A 88 4.15 7.99 12.35
CA PRO A 88 4.49 7.06 13.42
C PRO A 88 4.39 7.69 14.81
N SER A 89 4.61 9.00 14.93
CA SER A 89 4.45 9.73 16.19
C SER A 89 2.98 9.81 16.58
N GLU A 90 2.10 10.16 15.64
CA GLU A 90 0.67 10.22 15.88
C GLU A 90 0.09 8.84 16.25
N ALA A 91 0.54 7.79 15.55
CA ALA A 91 0.16 6.42 15.86
C ALA A 91 0.62 6.00 17.28
N ALA A 92 1.84 6.37 17.69
CA ALA A 92 2.36 6.08 19.03
C ALA A 92 1.56 6.81 20.12
N THR A 93 1.26 8.09 19.93
CA THR A 93 0.43 8.87 20.87
C THR A 93 -0.96 8.25 21.02
N GLN A 94 -1.59 7.81 19.92
CA GLN A 94 -2.89 7.13 19.96
C GLN A 94 -2.85 5.84 20.78
N VAL A 95 -1.83 4.98 20.59
CA VAL A 95 -1.70 3.74 21.36
C VAL A 95 -1.48 4.03 22.85
N LEU A 96 -0.68 5.03 23.20
CA LEU A 96 -0.48 5.45 24.60
C LEU A 96 -1.78 5.96 25.24
N GLN A 97 -2.60 6.72 24.51
CA GLN A 97 -3.90 7.18 24.99
C GLN A 97 -4.86 6.02 25.26
N ILE A 98 -4.92 5.03 24.35
CA ILE A 98 -5.74 3.83 24.52
C ILE A 98 -5.27 3.02 25.74
N ALA A 99 -3.96 2.90 25.95
CA ALA A 99 -3.39 2.19 27.10
C ALA A 99 -3.69 2.90 28.43
N ASP A 100 -3.62 4.23 28.48
CA ASP A 100 -3.96 5.01 29.68
C ASP A 100 -5.46 4.93 30.00
N LEU A 101 -6.32 4.95 28.97
CA LEU A 101 -7.76 4.74 29.13
C LEU A 101 -8.07 3.35 29.67
N ALA A 102 -7.45 2.30 29.12
CA ALA A 102 -7.60 0.92 29.59
C ALA A 102 -7.21 0.78 31.07
N ARG A 103 -6.09 1.41 31.47
CA ARG A 103 -5.58 1.38 32.85
C ARG A 103 -6.50 2.11 33.83
N LYS A 104 -7.05 3.27 33.44
CA LYS A 104 -7.84 4.13 34.35
C LYS A 104 -9.31 3.75 34.43
N LYS A 105 -9.91 3.36 33.31
CA LYS A 105 -11.36 3.16 33.18
C LYS A 105 -11.78 1.70 32.95
N GLY A 106 -10.81 0.79 32.77
CA GLY A 106 -11.06 -0.63 32.61
C GLY A 106 -11.73 -1.00 31.28
N VAL A 107 -12.10 -2.27 31.13
CA VAL A 107 -12.53 -2.89 29.86
C VAL A 107 -13.78 -2.27 29.22
N LEU A 108 -14.65 -1.64 30.01
CA LEU A 108 -15.88 -1.04 29.50
C LEU A 108 -15.61 0.19 28.63
N SER A 109 -14.61 0.99 29.01
CA SER A 109 -14.17 2.16 28.22
C SER A 109 -13.50 1.79 26.90
N LEU A 110 -12.96 0.58 26.81
CA LEU A 110 -12.36 0.06 25.58
C LEU A 110 -13.42 -0.25 24.52
N GLN A 111 -14.64 -0.61 24.91
CA GLN A 111 -15.73 -0.90 23.97
C GLN A 111 -16.18 0.34 23.18
N GLU A 112 -16.16 1.51 23.82
CA GLU A 112 -16.47 2.80 23.17
C GLU A 112 -15.41 3.16 22.11
N VAL A 113 -14.15 2.83 22.39
CA VAL A 113 -13.01 3.09 21.50
C VAL A 113 -12.89 2.03 20.38
N LEU A 114 -13.27 0.78 20.65
CA LEU A 114 -13.34 -0.29 19.63
C LEU A 114 -14.26 0.08 18.47
N ALA A 115 -15.34 0.84 18.73
CA ALA A 115 -16.23 1.32 17.68
C ALA A 115 -15.56 2.34 16.73
N SER A 116 -14.67 3.20 17.23
CA SER A 116 -13.96 4.20 16.41
C SER A 116 -12.75 3.61 15.67
N ILE A 117 -12.12 2.57 16.22
CA ILE A 117 -10.93 1.92 15.66
C ILE A 117 -11.26 0.84 14.61
N ARG A 118 -12.54 0.49 14.39
CA ARG A 118 -12.96 -0.51 13.38
C ARG A 118 -12.42 -0.22 11.97
N SER A 119 -12.17 1.05 11.64
CA SER A 119 -11.57 1.48 10.38
C SER A 119 -10.13 0.99 10.17
N GLU A 120 -9.45 0.57 11.24
CA GLU A 120 -8.07 0.10 11.28
C GLU A 120 -8.00 -1.38 11.70
N PRO A 121 -8.04 -2.33 10.74
CA PRO A 121 -8.17 -3.74 11.04
C PRO A 121 -7.01 -4.35 11.84
N PHE A 122 -5.81 -3.76 11.77
CA PHE A 122 -4.67 -4.18 12.57
C PHE A 122 -4.80 -3.75 14.04
N LEU A 123 -5.16 -2.48 14.27
CA LEU A 123 -5.24 -1.90 15.60
C LEU A 123 -6.47 -2.43 16.36
N TYR A 124 -7.58 -2.67 15.65
CA TYR A 124 -8.76 -3.34 16.20
C TYR A 124 -8.45 -4.77 16.69
N LYS A 125 -7.69 -5.54 15.91
CA LYS A 125 -7.27 -6.90 16.30
C LYS A 125 -6.30 -6.94 17.48
N GLY A 126 -5.50 -5.88 17.68
CA GLY A 126 -4.54 -5.83 18.79
C GLY A 126 -5.14 -5.37 20.13
N VAL A 127 -6.30 -4.71 20.09
CA VAL A 127 -7.01 -4.21 21.28
C VAL A 127 -8.09 -5.21 21.76
N MET A 128 -8.59 -6.06 20.87
CA MET A 128 -9.51 -7.16 21.17
C MET A 128 -8.77 -8.39 21.68
#